data_AF-A0A699ZXP9-F1
#
_entry.id   AF-A0A699ZXP9-F1
#
_cell.length_a   1.000
_cell.length_b   1.000
_cell.length_c   1.000
_cell.angle_alpha   90.00
_cell.angle_beta   90.00
_cell.angle_gamma   90.00
#
_symmetry.space_group_name_H-M   'P 1'
#
loop_
_entity.id
_entity.type
_entity.pdbx_description
1 polymer ?
#
loop_
_entity_poly.entity_id
_entity_poly.type
_entity_poly.pdbx_seq_one_letter_code
_entity_poly.pdbx_strand_id
1 'polypeptide(L)'
;MDLQKYQVWLNVYDVTATGNENVSAMVVKINNLGRDLGLGGVFHGAVQIDQFEWSFGFCEQGTGVYVVEARKNPIYHYRESVDLGYSPLSKQQIKQLLRQMKQQWPGASYELLSRNCCHFCEALAEGLGVRPLP
;
A
#
# COMPACT_ATOMS: atom_id res chain seq x y z
N MET A 1 3.90 28.81 15.64
CA MET A 1 4.37 27.41 15.70
C MET A 1 3.99 26.78 14.38
N ASP A 2 4.97 26.47 13.54
CA ASP A 2 4.70 25.74 12.30
C ASP A 2 4.20 24.34 12.66
N LEU A 3 2.96 24.04 12.29
CA LEU A 3 2.46 22.67 12.33
C LEU A 3 3.40 21.82 11.49
N GLN A 4 4.06 20.85 12.11
CA GLN A 4 4.89 19.88 11.40
C GLN A 4 4.03 19.20 10.34
N LYS A 5 4.33 19.47 9.07
CA LYS A 5 3.65 18.88 7.93
C LYS A 5 4.30 17.55 7.60
N TYR A 6 3.50 16.50 7.44
CA TYR A 6 3.97 15.16 7.11
C TYR A 6 3.96 14.98 5.60
N GLN A 7 5.15 14.91 4.98
CA GLN A 7 5.27 14.54 3.58
C GLN A 7 4.83 13.09 3.38
N VAL A 8 4.02 12.84 2.34
CA VAL A 8 3.48 11.53 2.00
C VAL A 8 3.92 11.14 0.59
N TRP A 9 4.34 9.87 0.45
CA TRP A 9 4.71 9.29 -0.84
C TRP A 9 3.92 8.02 -1.09
N LEU A 10 3.67 7.70 -2.35
CA LEU A 10 3.30 6.36 -2.79
C LEU A 10 4.57 5.67 -3.30
N ASN A 11 5.00 4.60 -2.64
CA ASN A 11 6.04 3.73 -3.15
C ASN A 11 5.42 2.64 -4.01
N VAL A 12 5.93 2.52 -5.23
CA VAL A 12 5.49 1.54 -6.24
C VAL A 12 6.57 0.48 -6.38
N TYR A 13 6.13 -0.77 -6.40
CA TYR A 13 6.99 -1.93 -6.55
C TYR A 13 6.50 -2.83 -7.66
N ASP A 14 7.45 -3.42 -8.40
CA ASP A 14 7.17 -4.47 -9.37
C ASP A 14 6.97 -5.81 -8.66
N VAL A 15 5.90 -6.52 -9.01
CA VAL A 15 5.65 -7.87 -8.53
C VAL A 15 6.36 -8.86 -9.45
N THR A 16 7.57 -9.26 -9.07
CA THR A 16 8.35 -10.26 -9.82
C THR A 16 8.04 -11.67 -9.33
N ALA A 17 7.98 -12.65 -10.24
CA ALA A 17 7.96 -14.08 -9.87
C ALA A 17 9.33 -14.50 -9.31
N THR A 18 9.59 -14.20 -8.05
CA THR A 18 10.73 -14.80 -7.33
C THR A 18 10.24 -16.08 -6.64
N GLY A 19 11.13 -17.07 -6.49
CA GLY A 19 10.85 -18.48 -6.19
C GLY A 19 10.17 -18.81 -4.84
N ASN A 20 9.39 -17.90 -4.27
CA ASN A 20 8.42 -18.15 -3.22
C ASN A 20 7.10 -18.61 -3.84
N GLU A 21 6.66 -19.82 -3.52
CA GLU A 21 5.45 -20.45 -4.08
C GLU A 21 4.18 -19.59 -3.93
N ASN A 22 4.06 -18.85 -2.83
CA ASN A 22 2.94 -17.94 -2.57
C ASN A 22 2.98 -16.71 -3.49
N VAL A 23 4.17 -16.15 -3.70
CA VAL A 23 4.39 -15.03 -4.62
C VAL A 23 4.15 -15.49 -6.06
N SER A 24 4.60 -16.69 -6.42
CA SER A 24 4.38 -17.28 -7.73
C SER A 24 2.89 -17.46 -8.04
N ALA A 25 2.11 -18.00 -7.09
CA ALA A 25 0.66 -18.16 -7.25
C ALA A 25 -0.07 -16.80 -7.39
N MET A 26 0.34 -15.79 -6.62
CA MET A 26 -0.19 -14.42 -6.77
C MET A 26 0.20 -13.81 -8.11
N VAL A 27 1.47 -13.92 -8.52
CA VAL A 27 1.96 -13.43 -9.81
C VAL A 27 1.21 -14.09 -10.96
N VAL A 28 0.94 -15.39 -10.91
CA VAL A 28 0.16 -16.08 -11.94
C VAL A 28 -1.28 -15.56 -12.00
N LYS A 29 -1.96 -15.40 -10.86
CA LYS A 29 -3.33 -14.87 -10.81
C LYS A 29 -3.41 -13.44 -11.36
N ILE A 30 -2.43 -12.59 -11.05
CA ILE A 30 -2.45 -11.18 -11.46
C ILE A 30 -1.88 -10.98 -12.88
N ASN A 31 -0.93 -11.81 -13.34
CA ASN A 31 -0.44 -11.79 -14.73
C ASN A 31 -1.54 -12.11 -15.74
N ASN A 32 -2.50 -12.97 -15.38
CA ASN A 32 -3.67 -13.23 -16.22
C ASN A 32 -4.57 -12.00 -16.30
N LEU A 33 -4.77 -11.30 -15.18
CA LEU A 33 -5.58 -10.08 -15.11
C LEU A 33 -4.96 -8.88 -15.84
N GLY A 34 -3.66 -8.60 -15.63
CA GLY A 34 -2.97 -7.46 -16.24
C GLY A 34 -2.91 -7.57 -17.77
N ARG A 35 -2.89 -8.80 -18.31
CA ARG A 35 -3.06 -9.07 -19.74
C ARG A 35 -4.48 -8.79 -20.23
N ASP A 36 -5.49 -9.19 -19.47
CA ASP A 36 -6.90 -9.06 -19.88
C ASP A 36 -7.40 -7.59 -19.84
N LEU A 37 -6.78 -6.73 -19.03
CA LEU A 37 -7.18 -5.33 -18.88
C LEU A 37 -6.30 -4.31 -19.63
N GLY A 38 -5.18 -4.72 -20.25
CA GLY A 38 -4.30 -3.82 -21.01
C GLY A 38 -3.58 -2.76 -20.16
N LEU A 39 -3.48 -2.95 -18.83
CA LEU A 39 -3.08 -1.92 -17.85
C LEU A 39 -1.56 -1.82 -17.56
N GLY A 40 -0.69 -2.34 -18.41
CA GLY A 40 0.74 -1.99 -18.35
C GLY A 40 1.54 -2.48 -17.12
N GLY A 41 1.05 -3.46 -16.35
CA GLY A 41 1.83 -4.18 -15.34
C GLY A 41 1.07 -4.52 -14.06
N VAL A 42 1.72 -5.28 -13.18
CA VAL A 42 1.23 -5.64 -11.85
C VAL A 42 2.09 -4.94 -10.80
N PHE A 43 1.48 -4.05 -10.01
CA PHE A 43 2.19 -3.24 -9.04
C PHE A 43 1.72 -3.51 -7.62
N HIS A 44 2.67 -3.46 -6.69
CA HIS A 44 2.40 -3.34 -5.28
C HIS A 44 2.59 -1.87 -4.86
N GLY A 45 1.59 -1.31 -4.19
CA GLY A 45 1.63 0.05 -3.65
C GLY A 45 1.80 0.05 -2.13
N ALA A 46 2.55 1.02 -1.61
CA ALA A 46 2.62 1.31 -0.17
C ALA A 46 2.66 2.82 0.07
N VAL A 47 1.85 3.32 1.01
CA VAL A 47 1.85 4.75 1.38
C VAL A 47 2.90 4.97 2.46
N GLN A 48 3.87 5.82 2.17
CA GLN A 48 4.94 6.22 3.07
C GLN A 48 4.57 7.49 3.85
N ILE A 49 4.79 7.44 5.16
CA ILE A 49 4.72 8.56 6.10
C ILE A 49 5.98 8.50 6.97
N ASP A 50 6.75 9.58 7.03
CA ASP A 50 8.08 9.60 7.63
C ASP A 50 8.99 8.50 7.01
N GLN A 51 9.52 7.62 7.86
CA GLN A 51 10.46 6.54 7.50
C GLN A 51 9.76 5.20 7.26
N PHE A 52 8.43 5.15 7.39
CA PHE A 52 7.67 3.91 7.34
C PHE A 52 6.65 3.95 6.22
N GLU A 53 6.44 2.80 5.58
CA GLU A 53 5.42 2.62 4.58
C GLU A 53 4.39 1.59 5.02
N TRP A 54 3.16 1.83 4.62
CA TRP A 54 1.97 1.10 5.03
C TRP A 54 1.31 0.50 3.80
N SER A 55 0.99 -0.79 3.87
CA SER A 55 0.25 -1.46 2.82
C SER A 55 -0.65 -2.55 3.39
N PHE A 56 -1.36 -3.23 2.50
CA PHE A 56 -2.36 -4.24 2.83
C PHE A 56 -2.09 -5.54 2.08
N GLY A 57 -2.13 -6.65 2.81
CA GLY A 57 -1.91 -7.99 2.29
C GLY A 57 -2.81 -9.03 2.98
N PHE A 58 -2.87 -10.21 2.40
CA PHE A 58 -3.61 -11.33 2.97
C PHE A 58 -2.92 -11.86 4.23
N CYS A 59 -3.72 -12.12 5.27
CA CYS A 59 -3.37 -12.97 6.40
C CYS A 59 -4.64 -13.64 6.93
N GLU A 60 -4.54 -14.87 7.45
CA GLU A 60 -5.71 -15.64 7.87
C GLU A 60 -6.44 -15.02 9.07
N GLN A 61 -5.71 -14.35 9.96
CA GLN A 61 -6.25 -13.80 11.19
C GLN A 61 -5.70 -12.40 11.47
N GLY A 62 -6.57 -11.50 11.92
CA GLY A 62 -6.20 -10.14 12.31
C GLY A 62 -6.20 -9.14 11.15
N THR A 63 -5.39 -8.09 11.30
CA THR A 63 -5.29 -7.02 10.29
C THR A 63 -4.36 -7.43 9.16
N GLY A 64 -4.76 -7.12 7.93
CA GLY A 64 -3.87 -7.25 6.77
C GLY A 64 -2.98 -6.03 6.57
N VAL A 65 -3.18 -4.98 7.39
CA VAL A 65 -2.37 -3.76 7.32
C VAL A 65 -1.04 -4.01 8.01
N TYR A 66 0.02 -3.92 7.23
CA TYR A 66 1.39 -4.06 7.72
C TYR A 66 2.19 -2.78 7.50
N VAL A 67 3.32 -2.70 8.18
CA VAL A 67 4.26 -1.58 8.11
C VAL A 67 5.68 -2.11 7.98
N VAL A 68 6.45 -1.50 7.09
CA VAL A 68 7.88 -1.76 6.93
C VAL A 68 8.63 -0.43 6.84
N GLU A 69 9.95 -0.49 6.94
CA GLU A 69 10.78 0.68 6.62
C GLU A 69 10.63 0.99 5.12
N ALA A 70 10.48 2.27 4.80
CA ALA A 70 10.21 2.71 3.44
C ALA A 70 11.24 2.18 2.45
N ARG A 71 10.78 1.68 1.29
CA ARG A 71 11.63 1.14 0.21
C ARG A 71 12.38 -0.15 0.57
N LYS A 72 12.09 -0.77 1.71
CA LYS A 72 12.75 -2.00 2.19
C LYS A 72 11.82 -3.20 2.27
N ASN A 73 10.73 -3.22 1.50
CA ASN A 73 9.89 -4.41 1.41
C ASN A 73 10.72 -5.58 0.84
N PRO A 74 10.86 -6.71 1.56
CA PRO A 74 11.73 -7.81 1.13
C PRO A 74 11.13 -8.68 0.02
N ILE A 75 9.84 -8.51 -0.28
CA ILE A 75 9.09 -9.37 -1.20
C ILE A 75 9.09 -8.83 -2.63
N TYR A 76 9.03 -7.51 -2.78
CA TYR A 76 8.82 -6.84 -4.07
C TYR A 76 10.03 -6.00 -4.48
N HIS A 77 10.18 -5.74 -5.77
CA HIS A 77 11.26 -4.90 -6.28
C HIS A 77 10.83 -3.44 -6.34
N TYR A 78 11.52 -2.57 -5.61
CA TYR A 78 11.21 -1.14 -5.62
C TYR A 78 11.41 -0.56 -7.03
N ARG A 79 10.40 0.16 -7.51
CA ARG A 79 10.40 0.83 -8.81
C ARG A 79 10.58 2.33 -8.65
N GLU A 80 9.66 2.99 -7.95
CA GLU A 80 9.65 4.45 -7.83
C GLU A 80 8.85 4.95 -6.61
N SER A 81 9.00 6.24 -6.30
CA SER A 81 8.17 6.96 -5.34
C SER A 81 7.44 8.10 -6.07
N VAL A 82 6.12 8.18 -5.89
CA VAL A 82 5.29 9.28 -6.37
C VAL A 82 4.97 10.20 -5.18
N ASP A 83 5.26 11.50 -5.34
CA ASP A 83 4.92 12.52 -4.34
C ASP A 83 3.40 12.70 -4.28
N LEU A 84 2.79 12.51 -3.10
CA LEU A 84 1.36 12.77 -2.87
C LEU A 84 1.10 14.13 -2.18
N GLY A 85 2.14 14.78 -1.67
CA GLY A 85 2.11 16.08 -1.00
C GLY A 85 2.19 15.95 0.53
N TYR A 86 1.75 16.99 1.22
CA TYR A 86 1.80 17.08 2.67
C TYR A 86 0.43 16.86 3.30
N SER A 87 0.34 15.95 4.27
CA SER A 87 -0.86 15.78 5.07
C SER A 87 -1.05 16.98 6.01
N PRO A 88 -2.28 17.54 6.13
CA PRO A 88 -2.60 18.56 7.11
C PRO A 88 -2.80 17.99 8.53
N LEU A 89 -2.78 16.67 8.69
CA LEU A 89 -3.05 16.01 9.96
C LEU A 89 -1.86 16.10 10.92
N SER A 90 -2.18 16.26 12.21
CA SER A 90 -1.20 16.10 13.28
C SER A 90 -0.74 14.65 13.45
N LYS A 91 0.39 14.46 14.12
CA LYS A 91 0.90 13.12 14.47
C LYS A 91 -0.12 12.24 15.17
N GLN A 92 -0.93 12.81 16.06
CA GLN A 92 -1.95 12.08 16.80
C GLN A 92 -3.10 11.65 15.89
N GLN A 93 -3.54 12.52 14.98
CA GLN A 93 -4.57 12.21 13.99
C GLN A 93 -4.09 11.13 13.02
N ILE A 94 -2.85 11.20 12.53
CA ILE A 94 -2.26 10.15 11.69
C ILE A 94 -2.22 8.80 12.44
N LYS A 95 -1.78 8.80 13.70
CA LYS A 95 -1.78 7.58 14.53
C LYS A 95 -3.19 7.01 14.72
N GLN A 96 -4.19 7.86 14.90
CA GLN A 96 -5.58 7.44 15.03
C GLN A 96 -6.11 6.85 13.72
N LEU A 97 -5.85 7.52 12.59
CA LEU A 97 -6.20 7.03 11.26
C LEU A 97 -5.60 5.65 11.01
N LEU A 98 -4.29 5.46 11.25
CA LEU A 98 -3.62 4.18 11.06
C LEU A 98 -4.21 3.06 11.93
N ARG A 99 -4.67 3.37 13.15
CA ARG A 99 -5.39 2.39 14.00
C ARG A 99 -6.76 2.03 13.41
N GLN A 100 -7.50 3.00 12.89
CA GLN A 100 -8.79 2.77 12.21
C GLN A 100 -8.59 1.92 10.96
N MET A 101 -7.57 2.23 10.15
CA MET A 101 -7.21 1.44 8.98
C MET A 101 -6.92 -0.01 9.35
N LYS A 102 -6.16 -0.27 10.43
CA LYS A 102 -5.94 -1.64 10.91
C LYS A 102 -7.22 -2.40 11.24
N GLN A 103 -8.23 -1.72 11.79
CA GLN A 103 -9.51 -2.33 12.15
C GLN A 103 -10.41 -2.57 10.92
N GLN A 104 -10.41 -1.65 9.97
CA GLN A 104 -11.27 -1.71 8.79
C GLN A 104 -10.74 -2.65 7.71
N TRP A 105 -9.44 -2.99 7.76
CA TRP A 105 -8.76 -3.82 6.76
C TRP A 105 -8.27 -5.14 7.38
N PRO A 106 -9.20 -6.07 7.70
CA PRO A 106 -8.83 -7.42 8.14
C PRO A 106 -8.18 -8.20 6.99
N GLY A 107 -7.13 -8.98 7.29
CA GLY A 107 -6.34 -9.65 6.24
C GLY A 107 -7.13 -10.70 5.47
N ALA A 108 -8.08 -11.36 6.13
CA ALA A 108 -8.99 -12.32 5.50
C ALA A 108 -9.97 -11.66 4.51
N SER A 109 -10.06 -10.32 4.47
CA SER A 109 -10.84 -9.59 3.45
C SER A 109 -10.04 -9.23 2.21
N TYR A 110 -8.77 -9.64 2.12
CA TYR A 110 -7.96 -9.34 0.93
C TYR A 110 -8.54 -10.05 -0.29
N GLU A 111 -8.89 -9.26 -1.30
CA GLU A 111 -9.39 -9.73 -2.58
C GLU A 111 -8.56 -9.11 -3.70
N LEU A 112 -8.05 -9.95 -4.58
CA LEU A 112 -7.07 -9.55 -5.59
C LEU A 112 -7.55 -8.40 -6.49
N LEU A 113 -8.85 -8.36 -6.79
CA LEU A 113 -9.44 -7.43 -7.76
C LEU A 113 -10.17 -6.25 -7.12
N SER A 114 -10.76 -6.46 -5.95
CA SER A 114 -11.72 -5.53 -5.35
C SER A 114 -11.31 -5.00 -3.99
N ARG A 115 -10.25 -5.56 -3.39
CA ARG A 115 -9.78 -5.18 -2.05
C ARG A 115 -8.33 -5.58 -1.84
N ASN A 116 -7.43 -4.91 -2.53
CA ASN A 116 -5.99 -5.18 -2.52
C ASN A 116 -5.20 -3.97 -1.97
N CYS A 117 -3.87 -4.01 -2.10
CA CYS A 117 -2.98 -2.93 -1.67
C CYS A 117 -3.27 -1.57 -2.34
N CYS A 118 -3.71 -1.54 -3.59
CA CYS A 118 -3.99 -0.28 -4.29
C CYS A 118 -5.19 0.43 -3.67
N HIS A 119 -6.29 -0.32 -3.47
CA HIS A 119 -7.49 0.18 -2.79
C HIS A 119 -7.19 0.67 -1.37
N PHE A 120 -6.29 -0.03 -0.66
CA PHE A 120 -5.83 0.42 0.65
C PHE A 120 -5.06 1.74 0.57
N CYS A 121 -4.14 1.86 -0.40
CA CYS A 121 -3.37 3.08 -0.60
C CYS A 121 -4.28 4.27 -0.97
N GLU A 122 -5.31 4.06 -1.79
CA GLU A 122 -6.34 5.06 -2.08
C GLU A 122 -7.05 5.53 -0.82
N ALA A 123 -7.61 4.59 -0.04
CA ALA A 123 -8.32 4.92 1.19
C ALA A 123 -7.41 5.60 2.23
N LEU A 124 -6.13 5.20 2.32
CA LEU A 124 -5.18 5.83 3.21
C LEU A 124 -4.78 7.24 2.73
N ALA A 125 -4.55 7.44 1.43
CA ALA A 125 -4.25 8.76 0.86
C ALA A 125 -5.42 9.74 1.06
N GLU A 126 -6.65 9.27 0.84
CA GLU A 126 -7.87 10.03 1.13
C GLU A 126 -7.95 10.41 2.61
N GLY A 127 -7.78 9.44 3.52
CA GLY A 127 -7.80 9.69 4.96
C GLY A 127 -6.69 10.64 5.43
N LEU A 128 -5.53 10.64 4.76
CA LEU A 128 -4.42 11.56 5.02
C LEU A 128 -4.65 12.96 4.44
N GLY A 129 -5.66 13.16 3.59
CA GLY A 129 -5.95 14.44 2.95
C GLY A 129 -4.86 14.87 1.96
N VAL A 130 -4.23 13.93 1.28
CA VAL A 130 -3.22 14.19 0.24
C VAL A 130 -3.78 13.95 -1.16
N ARG A 131 -2.96 14.15 -2.19
CA ARG A 131 -3.40 13.93 -3.58
C ARG A 131 -3.83 12.48 -3.81
N PRO A 132 -4.83 12.24 -4.67
CA PRO A 132 -5.20 10.89 -5.08
C PRO A 132 -4.05 10.21 -5.85
N LEU A 133 -4.14 8.89 -5.95
CA LEU A 133 -3.16 8.08 -6.67
C LEU A 133 -3.28 8.33 -8.19
N PRO A 134 -2.17 8.19 -8.94
CA PRO A 134 -2.14 8.36 -10.40
C PRO A 134 -2.86 7.25 -11.17
#